data_AF-A0AAW3GMR2-F1
#
_entry.id   AF-A0AAW3GMR2-F1
#
_cell.length_a   1.000
_cell.length_b   1.000
_cell.length_c   1.000
_cell.angle_alpha   90.00
_cell.angle_beta   90.00
_cell.angle_gamma   90.00
#
_symmetry.space_group_name_H-M   'P 1'
#
loop_
_entity.id
_entity.type
_entity.pdbx_description
1 polymer ?
#
loop_
_entity_poly.entity_id
_entity_poly.type
_entity_poly.pdbx_seq_one_letter_code
_entity_poly.pdbx_strand_id
1 'polypeptide(L)'
;MNNFELYKLKKAGLTNLNILNLIDYQQRNNKSLSLRDMAVVSCCKNPVLFIETYKQLNVALLKKEFNQFPSLSILDKQYPLALREIYNPPVLLFYQGDLSLLEKPKLAVVGSRESSEIGTRSVYKIIKELKNHFVIVSGLARGIDTSAHLACLKAGGQTIAVIGTGLDRYYPKENHQLQEFLSQRHLVLSEYGAGEAALSYHFPERNRIIAGLSRGVLVVEAKQRSGSLITCQLAMEEGRDIFVVPDNILNGTSAGCLKLIKDGASCVTHGRDILSEYYYS
;
A
#
# COMPACT_ATOMS: atom_id res chain seq x y z
N MET A 1 17.00 9.06 -14.30
CA MET A 1 16.12 10.06 -13.65
C MET A 1 16.42 10.11 -12.16
N ASN A 2 16.02 11.18 -11.45
CA ASN A 2 16.03 11.25 -9.98
C ASN A 2 14.58 11.34 -9.44
N ASN A 3 14.40 11.27 -8.12
CA ASN A 3 13.08 11.24 -7.48
C ASN A 3 12.23 12.49 -7.79
N PHE A 4 12.85 13.67 -7.87
CA PHE A 4 12.14 14.90 -8.23
C PHE A 4 11.64 14.90 -9.68
N GLU A 5 12.43 14.35 -10.62
CA GLU A 5 11.97 14.20 -12.00
C GLU A 5 10.77 13.24 -12.11
N LEU A 6 10.76 12.13 -11.36
CA LEU A 6 9.61 11.22 -11.30
C LEU A 6 8.35 11.96 -10.80
N TYR A 7 8.51 12.76 -9.75
CA TYR A 7 7.42 13.58 -9.22
C TYR A 7 6.89 14.60 -10.24
N LYS A 8 7.81 15.29 -10.92
CA LYS A 8 7.47 16.26 -11.97
C LYS A 8 6.73 15.62 -13.14
N LEU A 9 7.13 14.41 -13.55
CA LEU A 9 6.43 13.65 -14.59
C LEU A 9 5.00 13.31 -14.17
N LYS A 10 4.77 12.88 -12.92
CA LYS A 10 3.41 12.67 -12.39
C LYS A 10 2.58 13.96 -12.44
N LYS A 11 3.15 15.08 -11.99
CA LYS A 11 2.46 16.38 -11.97
C LYS A 11 2.24 16.97 -13.38
N ALA A 12 2.98 16.48 -14.38
CA ALA A 12 2.74 16.76 -15.79
C ALA A 12 1.65 15.85 -16.42
N GLY A 13 1.01 14.98 -15.63
CA GLY A 13 -0.11 14.14 -16.07
C GLY A 13 0.28 12.74 -16.55
N LEU A 14 1.53 12.30 -16.39
CA LEU A 14 1.89 10.91 -16.65
C LEU A 14 1.39 10.00 -15.52
N THR A 15 0.76 8.90 -15.90
CA THR A 15 0.37 7.84 -14.96
C THR A 15 1.59 7.09 -14.45
N ASN A 16 1.41 6.29 -13.38
CA ASN A 16 2.47 5.43 -12.85
C ASN A 16 3.04 4.47 -13.93
N LEU A 17 2.16 3.82 -14.71
CA LEU A 17 2.56 2.96 -15.83
C LEU A 17 3.33 3.70 -16.93
N ASN A 18 2.91 4.94 -17.24
CA ASN A 18 3.63 5.75 -18.22
C ASN A 18 5.08 6.00 -17.80
N ILE A 19 5.31 6.26 -16.51
CA ILE A 19 6.65 6.51 -15.96
C ILE A 19 7.46 5.21 -15.92
N LEU A 20 6.85 4.07 -15.59
CA LEU A 20 7.51 2.76 -15.64
C LEU A 20 8.02 2.44 -17.05
N ASN A 21 7.23 2.71 -18.10
CA ASN A 21 7.67 2.56 -19.49
C ASN A 21 8.92 3.39 -19.80
N LEU A 22 8.98 4.63 -19.29
CA LEU A 22 10.14 5.49 -19.46
C LEU A 22 11.37 4.93 -18.75
N ILE A 23 11.22 4.45 -17.52
CA ILE A 23 12.31 3.86 -16.73
C ILE A 23 12.87 2.62 -17.42
N ASP A 24 11.99 1.70 -17.84
CA ASP A 24 12.37 0.46 -18.54
C ASP A 24 13.11 0.78 -19.85
N TYR A 25 12.60 1.72 -20.65
CA TYR A 25 13.27 2.14 -21.87
C TYR A 25 14.66 2.73 -21.61
N GLN A 26 14.81 3.60 -20.59
CA GLN A 26 16.10 4.20 -20.25
C GLN A 26 17.10 3.14 -19.78
N GLN A 27 16.66 2.16 -18.98
CA GLN A 27 17.50 1.07 -18.51
C GLN A 27 17.97 0.17 -19.66
N ARG A 28 17.09 -0.19 -20.59
CA ARG A 28 17.44 -1.05 -21.74
C ARG A 28 18.39 -0.37 -22.72
N ASN A 29 18.24 0.94 -22.93
CA ASN A 29 18.98 1.68 -23.96
C ASN A 29 20.18 2.47 -23.43
N ASN A 30 20.35 2.54 -22.10
CA ASN A 30 21.36 3.35 -21.41
C ASN A 30 21.44 4.80 -21.94
N LYS A 31 20.28 5.44 -22.16
CA LYS A 31 20.17 6.77 -22.77
C LYS A 31 19.24 7.68 -21.96
N SER A 32 19.61 8.95 -21.84
CA SER A 32 18.70 10.01 -21.42
C SER A 32 17.68 10.32 -22.52
N LEU A 33 16.45 10.67 -22.14
CA LEU A 33 15.38 10.98 -23.09
C LEU A 33 15.15 12.49 -23.17
N SER A 34 14.94 13.01 -24.38
CA SER A 34 14.42 14.36 -24.55
C SER A 34 12.93 14.40 -24.14
N LEU A 35 12.38 15.60 -23.90
CA LEU A 35 10.96 15.74 -23.58
C LEU A 35 10.04 15.20 -24.68
N ARG A 36 10.45 15.31 -25.95
CA ARG A 36 9.70 14.74 -27.09
C ARG A 36 9.74 13.21 -27.05
N ASP A 37 10.91 12.64 -26.80
CA ASP A 37 11.05 11.18 -26.72
C ASP A 37 10.28 10.63 -25.53
N MET A 38 10.29 11.31 -24.37
CA MET A 38 9.47 10.92 -23.22
C MET A 38 7.97 10.91 -23.57
N ALA A 39 7.49 11.88 -24.35
CA ALA A 39 6.08 11.92 -24.74
C ALA A 39 5.67 10.71 -25.60
N VAL A 40 6.59 10.22 -26.43
CA VAL A 40 6.40 9.03 -27.28
C VAL A 40 6.54 7.74 -26.47
N VAL A 41 7.67 7.56 -25.77
CA VAL A 41 8.03 6.32 -25.06
C VAL A 41 7.11 6.05 -23.88
N SER A 42 6.57 7.09 -23.23
CA SER A 42 5.65 6.91 -22.11
C SER A 42 4.35 6.21 -22.50
N CYS A 43 3.99 6.19 -23.78
CA CYS A 43 2.68 5.74 -24.28
C CYS A 43 1.52 6.52 -23.63
N CYS A 44 1.73 7.80 -23.31
CA CYS A 44 0.67 8.64 -22.77
C CYS A 44 -0.42 8.93 -23.83
N LYS A 45 -1.68 9.04 -23.40
CA LYS A 45 -2.81 9.23 -24.32
C LYS A 45 -2.77 10.55 -25.09
N ASN A 46 -2.20 11.59 -24.48
CA ASN A 46 -2.11 12.92 -25.10
C ASN A 46 -0.69 13.50 -24.94
N PRO A 47 0.23 13.16 -25.87
CA PRO A 47 1.63 13.61 -25.84
C PRO A 47 1.78 15.14 -25.87
N VAL A 48 0.91 15.84 -26.62
CA VAL A 48 0.96 17.30 -26.74
C VAL A 48 0.64 17.95 -25.39
N LEU A 49 -0.47 17.54 -24.76
CA LEU A 49 -0.89 18.05 -23.46
C LEU A 49 0.16 17.78 -22.36
N PHE A 50 0.79 16.60 -22.37
CA PHE A 50 1.89 16.27 -21.46
C PHE A 50 3.06 17.26 -21.62
N ILE A 51 3.51 17.50 -22.86
CA ILE A 51 4.63 18.42 -23.13
C ILE A 51 4.29 19.84 -22.69
N GLU A 52 3.08 20.32 -23.00
CA GLU A 52 2.62 21.65 -22.61
C GLU A 52 2.58 21.81 -21.09
N THR A 53 1.96 20.85 -20.41
CA THR A 53 1.84 20.86 -18.94
C THR A 53 3.22 20.80 -18.30
N TYR A 54 4.10 19.90 -18.75
CA TYR A 54 5.47 19.77 -18.24
C TYR A 54 6.26 21.09 -18.33
N LYS A 55 6.08 21.85 -19.42
CA LYS A 55 6.74 23.16 -19.61
C LYS A 55 6.15 24.27 -18.76
N GLN A 56 4.85 24.20 -18.46
CA GLN A 56 4.14 25.22 -17.66
C GLN A 56 4.37 25.05 -16.15
N LEU A 57 4.83 23.89 -15.69
CA LEU A 57 5.10 23.65 -14.27
C LEU A 57 6.15 24.62 -13.71
N ASN A 58 5.79 25.31 -12.62
CA ASN A 58 6.73 26.12 -11.85
C ASN A 58 7.65 25.20 -11.03
N VAL A 59 8.88 25.02 -11.50
CA VAL A 59 9.87 24.12 -10.88
C VAL A 59 10.21 24.52 -9.44
N ALA A 60 10.27 25.81 -9.12
CA ALA A 60 10.61 26.27 -7.78
C ALA A 60 9.51 25.93 -6.77
N LEU A 61 8.24 26.18 -7.15
CA LEU A 61 7.08 25.81 -6.33
C LEU A 61 7.01 24.29 -6.16
N LEU A 62 7.22 23.54 -7.24
CA LEU A 62 7.14 22.09 -7.22
C LEU A 62 8.22 21.44 -6.36
N LYS A 63 9.46 21.98 -6.37
CA LYS A 63 10.52 21.54 -5.47
C LYS A 63 10.15 21.80 -4.01
N LYS A 64 9.56 22.96 -3.72
CA LYS A 64 9.10 23.29 -2.36
C LYS A 64 8.04 22.29 -1.88
N GLU A 65 7.09 21.92 -2.74
CA GLU A 65 6.08 20.89 -2.46
C GLU A 65 6.70 19.50 -2.26
N PHE A 66 7.56 19.07 -3.19
CA PHE A 66 8.23 17.76 -3.13
C PHE A 66 9.07 17.58 -1.88
N ASN A 67 9.75 18.64 -1.42
CA ASN A 67 10.64 18.59 -0.27
C ASN A 67 9.92 18.67 1.10
N GLN A 68 8.59 18.75 1.13
CA GLN A 68 7.86 18.76 2.41
C GLN A 68 7.96 17.43 3.16
N PHE A 69 8.06 16.32 2.41
CA PHE A 69 8.21 14.98 2.95
C PHE A 69 9.36 14.26 2.25
N PRO A 70 10.12 13.42 2.96
CA PRO A 70 11.12 12.58 2.31
C PRO A 70 10.42 11.56 1.39
N SER A 71 11.15 11.08 0.39
CA SER A 71 10.62 10.14 -0.60
C SER A 71 11.56 8.96 -0.87
N LEU A 72 10.98 7.88 -1.35
CA LEU A 72 11.61 6.63 -1.77
C LEU A 72 11.05 6.26 -3.15
N SER A 73 11.90 6.02 -4.13
CA SER A 73 11.51 5.67 -5.49
C SER A 73 11.92 4.25 -5.87
N ILE A 74 11.34 3.73 -6.94
CA ILE A 74 11.69 2.42 -7.51
C ILE A 74 13.17 2.31 -7.91
N LEU A 75 13.84 3.45 -8.11
CA LEU A 75 15.26 3.58 -8.47
C LEU A 75 16.19 3.47 -7.25
N ASP A 76 15.66 3.64 -6.04
CA ASP A 76 16.43 3.61 -4.81
C ASP A 76 16.74 2.17 -4.37
N LYS A 77 17.93 1.97 -3.79
CA LYS A 77 18.36 0.63 -3.31
C LYS A 77 17.49 0.10 -2.17
N GLN A 78 16.93 0.98 -1.36
CA GLN A 78 16.08 0.66 -0.21
C GLN A 78 14.65 0.30 -0.64
N TYR A 79 14.30 0.45 -1.92
CA TYR A 79 12.97 0.12 -2.41
C TYR A 79 12.71 -1.40 -2.33
N PRO A 80 11.63 -1.85 -1.67
CA PRO A 80 11.41 -3.27 -1.41
C PRO A 80 11.28 -4.09 -2.69
N LEU A 81 12.03 -5.19 -2.78
CA LEU A 81 12.00 -6.07 -3.96
C LEU A 81 10.59 -6.63 -4.21
N ALA A 82 9.91 -7.13 -3.16
CA ALA A 82 8.55 -7.64 -3.27
C ALA A 82 7.57 -6.62 -3.86
N LEU A 83 7.74 -5.34 -3.54
CA LEU A 83 6.92 -4.25 -4.08
C LEU A 83 7.36 -3.83 -5.49
N ARG A 84 8.58 -4.14 -5.92
CA ARG A 84 9.04 -3.89 -7.30
C ARG A 84 8.47 -4.92 -8.28
N GLU A 85 8.21 -6.12 -7.79
CA GLU A 85 7.76 -7.26 -8.60
C GLU A 85 6.25 -7.25 -8.90
N ILE A 86 5.46 -6.43 -8.20
CA ILE A 86 4.02 -6.36 -8.48
C ILE A 86 3.72 -5.74 -9.84
N TYR A 87 2.51 -5.98 -10.35
CA TYR A 87 1.96 -5.20 -11.44
C TYR A 87 1.82 -3.73 -11.04
N ASN A 88 2.30 -2.84 -11.92
CA ASN A 88 2.25 -1.39 -11.75
C ASN A 88 2.85 -0.90 -10.40
N PRO A 89 4.10 -1.22 -10.04
CA PRO A 89 4.70 -0.87 -8.75
C PRO A 89 4.82 0.66 -8.58
N PRO A 90 4.58 1.24 -7.39
CA PRO A 90 4.60 2.70 -7.24
C PRO A 90 6.00 3.27 -7.56
N VAL A 91 6.11 4.13 -8.57
CA VAL A 91 7.42 4.67 -8.99
C VAL A 91 8.05 5.57 -7.93
N LEU A 92 7.22 6.18 -7.08
CA LEU A 92 7.62 7.12 -6.03
C LEU A 92 6.63 7.01 -4.87
N LEU A 93 7.17 6.93 -3.65
CA LEU A 93 6.45 6.95 -2.39
C LEU A 93 7.01 8.09 -1.54
N PHE A 94 6.14 8.87 -0.90
CA PHE A 94 6.48 9.72 0.22
C PHE A 94 6.33 8.93 1.52
N TYR A 95 7.11 9.28 2.54
CA TYR A 95 7.02 8.63 3.83
C TYR A 95 7.22 9.55 5.03
N GLN A 96 6.77 9.08 6.19
CA GLN A 96 7.18 9.58 7.51
C GLN A 96 7.47 8.41 8.44
N GLY A 97 8.54 8.51 9.21
CA GLY A 97 8.95 7.50 10.17
C GLY A 97 10.14 6.66 9.71
N ASP A 98 10.22 5.42 10.18
CA ASP A 98 11.40 4.56 10.07
C ASP A 98 11.32 3.59 8.88
N LEU A 99 12.15 3.82 7.85
CA LEU A 99 12.26 2.96 6.68
C LEU A 99 12.83 1.56 6.99
N SER A 100 13.50 1.35 8.12
CA SER A 100 14.05 0.02 8.48
C SER A 100 12.94 -1.05 8.60
N LEU A 101 11.69 -0.64 8.83
CA LEU A 101 10.54 -1.54 8.85
C LEU A 101 10.31 -2.23 7.50
N LEU A 102 10.77 -1.63 6.39
CA LEU A 102 10.65 -2.21 5.06
C LEU A 102 11.53 -3.46 4.87
N GLU A 103 12.57 -3.65 5.68
CA GLU A 103 13.49 -4.78 5.59
C GLU A 103 12.96 -6.04 6.32
N LYS A 104 11.97 -5.88 7.19
CA LYS A 104 11.44 -6.95 8.04
C LYS A 104 10.36 -7.78 7.32
N PRO A 105 10.09 -9.03 7.73
CA PRO A 105 8.93 -9.77 7.24
C PRO A 105 7.63 -9.00 7.50
N LYS A 106 6.72 -8.97 6.53
CA LYS A 106 5.51 -8.15 6.56
C LYS A 106 4.27 -9.01 6.31
N LEU A 107 3.22 -8.77 7.09
CA LEU A 107 1.89 -9.38 6.92
C LEU A 107 0.86 -8.26 6.78
N ALA A 108 0.11 -8.27 5.68
CA ALA A 108 -0.99 -7.34 5.50
C ALA A 108 -2.20 -7.80 6.32
N VAL A 109 -2.94 -6.84 6.90
CA VAL A 109 -4.24 -7.12 7.53
C VAL A 109 -5.28 -6.19 6.92
N VAL A 110 -6.32 -6.77 6.33
CA VAL A 110 -7.40 -6.04 5.65
C VAL A 110 -8.76 -6.58 6.05
N GLY A 111 -9.79 -5.74 5.98
CA GLY A 111 -11.13 -6.18 6.35
C GLY A 111 -12.21 -5.12 6.28
N SER A 112 -13.33 -5.39 6.92
CA SER A 112 -14.51 -4.50 6.91
C SER A 112 -14.19 -3.15 7.54
N ARG A 113 -14.72 -2.08 6.93
CA ARG A 113 -14.77 -0.74 7.53
C ARG A 113 -15.79 -0.63 8.65
N GLU A 114 -16.78 -1.52 8.65
CA GLU A 114 -17.81 -1.71 9.67
C GLU A 114 -17.49 -3.05 10.36
N SER A 115 -16.43 -3.06 11.18
CA SER A 115 -15.98 -4.30 11.83
C SER A 115 -16.85 -4.64 13.03
N SER A 116 -17.16 -5.93 13.23
CA SER A 116 -17.83 -6.37 14.45
C SER A 116 -16.85 -6.42 15.64
N GLU A 117 -17.39 -6.51 16.85
CA GLU A 117 -16.58 -6.76 18.04
C GLU A 117 -15.84 -8.10 17.93
N ILE A 118 -16.49 -9.12 17.36
CA ILE A 118 -15.90 -10.44 17.14
C ILE A 118 -14.71 -10.32 16.17
N GLY A 119 -14.89 -9.65 15.03
CA GLY A 119 -13.82 -9.41 14.06
C GLY A 119 -12.61 -8.69 14.68
N THR A 120 -12.89 -7.63 15.46
CA THR A 120 -11.85 -6.86 16.18
C THR A 120 -11.09 -7.74 17.19
N ARG A 121 -11.80 -8.58 17.94
CA ARG A 121 -11.20 -9.53 18.90
C ARG A 121 -10.39 -10.62 18.20
N SER A 122 -10.85 -11.10 17.04
CA SER A 122 -10.12 -12.07 16.22
C SER A 122 -8.80 -11.50 15.73
N VAL A 123 -8.79 -10.25 15.21
CA VAL A 123 -7.58 -9.53 14.83
C VAL A 123 -6.61 -9.44 16.01
N TYR A 124 -7.09 -9.01 17.18
CA TYR A 124 -6.26 -8.90 18.39
C TYR A 124 -5.66 -10.24 18.82
N LYS A 125 -6.47 -11.30 18.85
CA LYS A 125 -6.03 -12.66 19.19
C LYS A 125 -4.90 -13.11 18.25
N ILE A 126 -5.14 -13.04 16.94
CA ILE A 126 -4.18 -13.52 15.93
C ILE A 126 -2.89 -12.70 15.99
N ILE A 127 -2.97 -11.37 15.98
CA ILE A 127 -1.78 -10.51 16.02
C ILE A 127 -0.94 -10.75 17.27
N LYS A 128 -1.58 -10.93 18.44
CA LYS A 128 -0.87 -11.28 19.68
C LYS A 128 -0.15 -12.64 19.56
N GLU A 129 -0.78 -13.62 18.93
CA GLU A 129 -0.23 -14.97 18.74
C GLU A 129 0.92 -15.00 17.71
N LEU A 130 1.03 -14.01 16.82
CA LEU A 130 2.17 -13.85 15.90
C LEU A 130 3.47 -13.45 16.61
N LYS A 131 3.41 -13.02 17.89
CA LYS A 131 4.57 -12.67 18.72
C LYS A 131 5.55 -11.70 18.03
N ASN A 132 5.03 -10.71 17.32
CA ASN A 132 5.80 -9.69 16.61
C ASN A 132 6.77 -10.23 15.54
N HIS A 133 6.54 -11.44 15.02
CA HIS A 133 7.33 -12.01 13.93
C HIS A 133 7.20 -11.20 12.63
N PHE A 134 6.04 -10.57 12.43
CA PHE A 134 5.75 -9.72 11.26
C PHE A 134 5.57 -8.27 11.66
N VAL A 135 6.02 -7.37 10.78
CA VAL A 135 5.52 -6.00 10.73
C VAL A 135 4.12 -6.02 10.12
N ILE A 136 3.14 -5.47 10.83
CA ILE A 136 1.75 -5.45 10.38
C ILE A 136 1.56 -4.30 9.38
N VAL A 137 1.12 -4.59 8.16
CA VAL A 137 0.85 -3.59 7.12
C VAL A 137 -0.65 -3.41 6.96
N SER A 138 -1.16 -2.19 7.03
CA SER A 138 -2.58 -1.94 6.79
C SER A 138 -2.85 -0.53 6.29
N GLY A 139 -4.11 -0.23 5.99
CA GLY A 139 -4.52 0.96 5.27
C GLY A 139 -5.02 2.11 6.14
N LEU A 140 -4.92 2.02 7.47
CA LEU A 140 -5.41 3.03 8.39
C LEU A 140 -6.90 3.41 8.17
N ALA A 141 -7.69 2.56 7.50
CA ALA A 141 -9.12 2.77 7.36
C ALA A 141 -9.84 2.47 8.69
N ARG A 142 -11.11 2.85 8.80
CA ARG A 142 -11.95 2.43 9.93
C ARG A 142 -12.06 0.91 10.00
N GLY A 143 -12.38 0.40 11.19
CA GLY A 143 -12.69 -1.01 11.41
C GLY A 143 -11.45 -1.89 11.54
N ILE A 144 -11.34 -2.91 10.68
CA ILE A 144 -10.27 -3.92 10.78
C ILE A 144 -8.87 -3.32 10.63
N ASP A 145 -8.68 -2.35 9.73
CA ASP A 145 -7.38 -1.70 9.53
C ASP A 145 -6.91 -0.97 10.80
N THR A 146 -7.76 -0.11 11.41
CA THR A 146 -7.49 0.50 12.71
C THR A 146 -7.20 -0.56 13.78
N SER A 147 -8.02 -1.61 13.83
CA SER A 147 -7.88 -2.69 14.82
C SER A 147 -6.55 -3.43 14.69
N ALA A 148 -6.06 -3.62 13.47
CA ALA A 148 -4.79 -4.28 13.19
C ALA A 148 -3.61 -3.46 13.72
N HIS A 149 -3.60 -2.15 13.42
CA HIS A 149 -2.59 -1.23 13.96
C HIS A 149 -2.62 -1.22 15.49
N LEU A 150 -3.79 -1.02 16.10
CA LEU A 150 -3.90 -0.95 17.56
C LEU A 150 -3.51 -2.27 18.25
N ALA A 151 -3.91 -3.42 17.69
CA ALA A 151 -3.51 -4.73 18.21
C ALA A 151 -1.99 -4.94 18.12
N CYS A 152 -1.36 -4.52 17.02
CA CYS A 152 0.08 -4.57 16.85
C CYS A 152 0.81 -3.71 17.89
N LEU A 153 0.37 -2.46 18.07
CA LEU A 153 0.92 -1.55 19.07
C LEU A 153 0.79 -2.11 20.49
N LYS A 154 -0.38 -2.66 20.83
CA LYS A 154 -0.63 -3.27 22.15
C LYS A 154 0.21 -4.51 22.41
N ALA A 155 0.61 -5.24 21.37
CA ALA A 155 1.54 -6.36 21.45
C ALA A 155 3.02 -5.93 21.49
N GLY A 156 3.32 -4.62 21.42
CA GLY A 156 4.68 -4.10 21.34
C GLY A 156 5.34 -4.35 19.98
N GLY A 157 4.54 -4.60 18.94
CA GLY A 157 5.01 -4.85 17.59
C GLY A 157 5.25 -3.57 16.79
N GLN A 158 5.59 -3.76 15.51
CA GLN A 158 5.81 -2.67 14.57
C GLN A 158 4.81 -2.74 13.42
N THR A 159 4.39 -1.59 12.91
CA THR A 159 3.35 -1.53 11.88
C THR A 159 3.67 -0.50 10.80
N ILE A 160 3.16 -0.69 9.58
CA ILE A 160 3.27 0.26 8.47
C ILE A 160 1.86 0.62 8.03
N ALA A 161 1.54 1.91 8.04
CA ALA A 161 0.32 2.41 7.41
C ALA A 161 0.63 2.84 5.97
N VAL A 162 -0.14 2.36 5.00
CA VAL A 162 -0.13 2.91 3.64
C VAL A 162 -1.39 3.74 3.49
N ILE A 163 -1.35 5.01 3.11
CA ILE A 163 -2.52 5.91 3.07
C ILE A 163 -2.89 6.37 1.65
N GLY A 164 -4.14 6.79 1.47
CA GLY A 164 -4.71 7.26 0.20
C GLY A 164 -4.78 8.80 0.07
N THR A 165 -3.94 9.51 0.81
CA THR A 165 -3.91 10.98 0.93
C THR A 165 -2.48 11.48 1.03
N GLY A 166 -2.26 12.79 0.91
CA GLY A 166 -1.00 13.39 1.36
C GLY A 166 -0.72 13.07 2.83
N LEU A 167 0.56 13.06 3.22
CA LEU A 167 0.99 12.74 4.60
C LEU A 167 0.52 13.79 5.64
N ASP A 168 0.21 15.00 5.18
CA ASP A 168 -0.38 16.12 5.93
C ASP A 168 -1.93 16.09 5.96
N ARG A 169 -2.55 15.04 5.42
CA ARG A 169 -4.00 14.85 5.39
C ARG A 169 -4.38 13.58 6.14
N TYR A 170 -5.54 13.64 6.80
CA TYR A 170 -6.01 12.59 7.70
C TYR A 170 -7.36 12.06 7.24
N TYR A 171 -7.39 10.78 6.84
CA TYR A 171 -8.61 10.11 6.44
C TYR A 171 -8.60 8.64 6.91
N PRO A 172 -9.59 8.20 7.71
CA PRO A 172 -10.68 8.99 8.28
C PRO A 172 -10.18 9.98 9.34
N LYS A 173 -10.92 11.07 9.58
CA LYS A 173 -10.53 12.12 10.55
C LYS A 173 -10.32 11.58 11.97
N GLU A 174 -11.12 10.58 12.37
CA GLU A 174 -11.03 9.92 13.67
C GLU A 174 -9.69 9.19 13.90
N ASN A 175 -8.99 8.79 12.84
CA ASN A 175 -7.68 8.14 12.94
C ASN A 175 -6.50 9.15 12.94
N HIS A 176 -6.75 10.46 13.02
CA HIS A 176 -5.70 11.50 13.03
C HIS A 176 -4.59 11.21 14.04
N GLN A 177 -4.95 11.00 15.31
CA GLN A 177 -4.00 10.75 16.39
C GLN A 177 -3.20 9.45 16.15
N LEU A 178 -3.84 8.43 15.58
CA LEU A 178 -3.17 7.18 15.24
C LEU A 178 -2.16 7.42 14.10
N GLN A 179 -2.54 8.15 13.05
CA GLN A 179 -1.62 8.48 11.95
C GLN A 179 -0.40 9.23 12.47
N GLU A 180 -0.58 10.27 13.28
CA GLU A 180 0.53 11.04 13.87
C GLU A 180 1.45 10.15 14.71
N PHE A 181 0.88 9.29 15.55
CA PHE A 181 1.67 8.36 16.35
C PHE A 181 2.49 7.40 15.47
N LEU A 182 1.88 6.85 14.42
CA LEU A 182 2.57 5.97 13.47
C LEU A 182 3.67 6.71 12.70
N SER A 183 3.45 7.96 12.27
CA SER A 183 4.46 8.77 11.58
C SER A 183 5.70 9.05 12.45
N GLN A 184 5.56 9.05 13.79
CA GLN A 184 6.65 9.34 14.73
C GLN A 184 7.38 8.10 15.23
N ARG A 185 6.68 6.96 15.37
CA ARG A 185 7.21 5.75 16.04
C ARG A 185 7.30 4.53 15.12
N HIS A 186 6.69 4.62 13.95
CA HIS A 186 6.55 3.52 12.99
C HIS A 186 6.80 4.05 11.57
N LEU A 187 6.01 3.65 10.58
CA LEU A 187 6.16 4.13 9.20
C LEU A 187 4.78 4.39 8.58
N VAL A 188 4.63 5.54 7.94
CA VAL A 188 3.49 5.88 7.10
C VAL A 188 3.99 6.13 5.68
N LEU A 189 3.35 5.49 4.70
CA LEU A 189 3.68 5.58 3.28
C LEU A 189 2.50 6.18 2.51
N SER A 190 2.79 7.02 1.51
CA SER A 190 1.79 7.53 0.57
C SER A 190 2.37 7.66 -0.82
N GLU A 191 1.56 7.44 -1.85
CA GLU A 191 1.91 7.75 -3.23
C GLU A 191 1.56 9.20 -3.62
N TYR A 192 0.84 9.90 -2.74
CA TYR A 192 0.24 11.22 -2.98
C TYR A 192 1.07 12.32 -2.31
N GLY A 193 1.23 13.45 -3.00
CA GLY A 193 2.00 14.59 -2.51
C GLY A 193 1.28 15.37 -1.40
N ALA A 194 1.96 16.39 -0.87
CA ALA A 194 1.41 17.24 0.18
C ALA A 194 0.09 17.90 -0.25
N GLY A 195 -0.88 17.93 0.65
CA GLY A 195 -2.18 18.55 0.48
C GLY A 195 -3.21 17.69 -0.27
N GLU A 196 -2.81 16.58 -0.89
CA GLU A 196 -3.70 15.74 -1.72
C GLU A 196 -4.80 15.06 -0.88
N ALA A 197 -6.05 15.27 -1.29
CA ALA A 197 -7.22 14.79 -0.57
C ALA A 197 -7.51 13.31 -0.83
N ALA A 198 -8.38 12.72 -0.01
CA ALA A 198 -8.87 11.36 -0.18
C ALA A 198 -9.85 11.28 -1.35
N LEU A 199 -9.40 10.72 -2.48
CA LEU A 199 -10.25 10.46 -3.63
C LEU A 199 -10.60 8.96 -3.69
N SER A 200 -11.78 8.64 -4.22
CA SER A 200 -12.29 7.25 -4.20
C SER A 200 -11.36 6.27 -4.91
N TYR A 201 -10.72 6.70 -6.00
CA TYR A 201 -9.77 5.88 -6.76
C TYR A 201 -8.42 5.72 -6.06
N HIS A 202 -8.09 6.54 -5.05
CA HIS A 202 -6.86 6.39 -4.30
C HIS A 202 -6.84 5.10 -3.46
N PHE A 203 -8.00 4.62 -3.00
CA PHE A 203 -8.04 3.45 -2.11
C PHE A 203 -7.70 2.14 -2.83
N PRO A 204 -8.25 1.85 -4.03
CA PRO A 204 -7.78 0.72 -4.83
C PRO A 204 -6.29 0.83 -5.20
N GLU A 205 -5.82 2.01 -5.61
CA GLU A 205 -4.41 2.24 -5.93
C GLU A 205 -3.49 1.99 -4.73
N ARG A 206 -3.89 2.46 -3.54
CA ARG A 206 -3.16 2.22 -2.30
C ARG A 206 -3.11 0.74 -1.94
N ASN A 207 -4.21 0.01 -2.13
CA ASN A 207 -4.32 -1.39 -1.71
C ASN A 207 -3.31 -2.32 -2.39
N ARG A 208 -2.91 -2.04 -3.64
CA ARG A 208 -1.85 -2.80 -4.33
C ARG A 208 -0.50 -2.69 -3.60
N ILE A 209 -0.24 -1.56 -2.93
CA ILE A 209 0.98 -1.33 -2.16
C ILE A 209 0.95 -2.15 -0.86
N ILE A 210 -0.21 -2.21 -0.18
CA ILE A 210 -0.39 -3.06 1.01
C ILE A 210 -0.12 -4.53 0.67
N ALA A 211 -0.73 -5.02 -0.41
CA ALA A 211 -0.53 -6.38 -0.89
C ALA A 211 0.94 -6.62 -1.32
N GLY A 212 1.49 -5.74 -2.17
CA GLY A 212 2.85 -5.89 -2.71
C GLY A 212 3.98 -5.76 -1.69
N LEU A 213 3.75 -5.06 -0.58
CA LEU A 213 4.70 -5.02 0.53
C LEU A 213 4.72 -6.33 1.33
N SER A 214 3.67 -7.15 1.27
CA SER A 214 3.46 -8.22 2.23
C SER A 214 3.73 -9.60 1.63
N ARG A 215 4.18 -10.55 2.46
CA ARG A 215 4.33 -11.95 2.02
C ARG A 215 2.98 -12.66 1.92
N GLY A 216 2.07 -12.29 2.82
CA GLY A 216 0.68 -12.74 2.81
C GLY A 216 -0.28 -11.68 3.33
N VAL A 217 -1.57 -11.95 3.16
CA VAL A 217 -2.67 -11.06 3.53
C VAL A 217 -3.65 -11.80 4.44
N LEU A 218 -3.80 -11.31 5.66
CA LEU A 218 -4.85 -11.71 6.59
C LEU A 218 -6.13 -10.91 6.35
N VAL A 219 -7.22 -11.62 6.11
CA VAL A 219 -8.54 -11.08 5.81
C VAL A 219 -9.47 -11.38 6.97
N VAL A 220 -10.05 -10.33 7.53
CA VAL A 220 -11.05 -10.44 8.60
C VAL A 220 -12.30 -9.69 8.17
N GLU A 221 -13.45 -10.38 8.12
CA GLU A 221 -14.74 -9.81 7.70
C GLU A 221 -14.71 -9.09 6.34
N ALA A 222 -15.02 -9.80 5.25
CA ALA A 222 -15.08 -9.23 3.92
C ALA A 222 -16.41 -9.52 3.23
N LYS A 223 -17.13 -8.46 2.82
CA LYS A 223 -18.32 -8.57 1.94
C LYS A 223 -17.87 -8.99 0.52
N GLN A 224 -18.74 -9.66 -0.23
CA GLN A 224 -18.45 -10.19 -1.58
C GLN A 224 -18.08 -9.10 -2.61
N ARG A 225 -18.50 -7.85 -2.41
CA ARG A 225 -18.12 -6.69 -3.24
C ARG A 225 -17.45 -5.62 -2.36
N SER A 226 -16.33 -5.96 -1.74
CA SER A 226 -15.60 -5.07 -0.84
C SER A 226 -14.20 -4.75 -1.36
N GLY A 227 -13.67 -3.58 -0.97
CA GLY A 227 -12.29 -3.19 -1.28
C GLY A 227 -11.26 -4.16 -0.71
N SER A 228 -11.56 -4.82 0.41
CA SER A 228 -10.70 -5.83 1.03
C SER A 228 -10.60 -7.08 0.16
N LEU A 229 -11.71 -7.51 -0.48
CA LEU A 229 -11.68 -8.62 -1.44
C LEU A 229 -10.85 -8.29 -2.69
N ILE A 230 -10.92 -7.04 -3.17
CA ILE A 230 -10.07 -6.57 -4.27
C ILE A 230 -8.58 -6.67 -3.86
N THR A 231 -8.23 -6.28 -2.64
CA THR A 231 -6.84 -6.46 -2.15
C THR A 231 -6.42 -7.92 -2.13
N CYS A 232 -7.33 -8.84 -1.79
CA CYS A 232 -7.03 -10.28 -1.79
C CYS A 232 -6.81 -10.81 -3.21
N GLN A 233 -7.62 -10.36 -4.18
CA GLN A 233 -7.47 -10.73 -5.58
C GLN A 233 -6.12 -10.25 -6.12
N LEU A 234 -5.77 -8.97 -5.88
CA LEU A 234 -4.45 -8.44 -6.22
C LEU A 234 -3.33 -9.27 -5.57
N ALA A 235 -3.47 -9.62 -4.29
CA ALA A 235 -2.49 -10.43 -3.60
C ALA A 235 -2.36 -11.85 -4.19
N MET A 236 -3.46 -12.50 -4.58
CA MET A 236 -3.44 -13.80 -5.26
C MET A 236 -2.74 -13.73 -6.63
N GLU A 237 -3.04 -12.69 -7.42
CA GLU A 237 -2.41 -12.44 -8.72
C GLU A 237 -0.89 -12.26 -8.59
N GLU A 238 -0.44 -11.69 -7.47
CA GLU A 238 0.98 -11.50 -7.14
C GLU A 238 1.62 -12.68 -6.41
N GLY A 239 0.93 -13.82 -6.32
CA GLY A 239 1.43 -15.04 -5.68
C GLY A 239 1.66 -14.90 -4.16
N ARG A 240 0.87 -14.05 -3.49
CA ARG A 240 0.92 -13.87 -2.03
C ARG A 240 -0.06 -14.83 -1.35
N ASP A 241 0.31 -15.32 -0.17
CA ASP A 241 -0.56 -16.20 0.61
C ASP A 241 -1.78 -15.43 1.15
N ILE A 242 -2.95 -16.06 1.09
CA ILE A 242 -4.18 -15.48 1.62
C ILE A 242 -4.63 -16.27 2.83
N PHE A 243 -4.72 -15.57 3.95
CA PHE A 243 -5.19 -16.09 5.23
C PHE A 243 -6.55 -15.49 5.54
N VAL A 244 -7.51 -16.32 5.94
CA VAL A 244 -8.88 -15.86 6.16
C VAL A 244 -9.37 -16.31 7.53
N VAL A 245 -9.84 -15.36 8.32
CA VAL A 245 -10.57 -15.68 9.55
C VAL A 245 -11.97 -16.14 9.16
N PRO A 246 -12.40 -17.36 9.56
CA PRO A 246 -13.75 -17.82 9.29
C PRO A 246 -14.76 -16.97 10.06
N ASP A 247 -15.93 -16.77 9.46
CA ASP A 247 -17.01 -15.96 10.04
C ASP A 247 -18.35 -16.71 9.88
N ASN A 248 -19.37 -16.28 10.62
CA ASN A 248 -20.68 -16.90 10.65
C ASN A 248 -21.37 -16.82 9.28
N ILE A 249 -21.88 -17.94 8.79
CA ILE A 249 -22.60 -18.04 7.50
C ILE A 249 -23.87 -17.18 7.45
N LEU A 250 -24.42 -16.77 8.61
CA LEU A 250 -25.58 -15.89 8.72
C LEU A 250 -25.21 -14.41 8.68
N ASN A 251 -23.93 -14.06 8.88
CA ASN A 251 -23.45 -12.69 8.80
C ASN A 251 -23.27 -12.28 7.34
N GLY A 252 -23.98 -11.25 6.88
CA GLY A 252 -23.83 -10.75 5.50
C GLY A 252 -22.42 -10.22 5.17
N THR A 253 -21.57 -10.02 6.18
CA THR A 253 -20.15 -9.65 6.07
C THR A 253 -19.21 -10.83 5.86
N SER A 254 -19.67 -12.08 5.97
CA SER A 254 -18.83 -13.27 5.87
C SER A 254 -18.71 -13.81 4.44
N ALA A 255 -19.60 -13.41 3.53
CA ALA A 255 -19.70 -14.01 2.20
C ALA A 255 -18.40 -13.96 1.39
N GLY A 256 -17.61 -12.88 1.49
CA GLY A 256 -16.30 -12.76 0.84
C GLY A 256 -15.25 -13.65 1.51
N CYS A 257 -15.19 -13.70 2.83
CA CYS A 257 -14.30 -14.62 3.57
C CYS A 257 -14.57 -16.08 3.20
N LEU A 258 -15.84 -16.50 3.22
CA LEU A 258 -16.24 -17.86 2.87
C LEU A 258 -15.94 -18.20 1.40
N LYS A 259 -16.07 -17.22 0.50
CA LYS A 259 -15.70 -17.38 -0.90
C LYS A 259 -14.18 -17.57 -1.05
N LEU A 260 -13.36 -16.74 -0.39
CA LEU A 260 -11.90 -16.88 -0.41
C LEU A 260 -11.45 -18.27 0.10
N ILE A 261 -12.04 -18.75 1.19
CA ILE A 261 -11.75 -20.10 1.72
C ILE A 261 -12.11 -21.18 0.69
N LYS A 262 -13.28 -21.07 0.04
CA LYS A 262 -13.69 -21.99 -1.04
C LYS A 262 -12.77 -21.93 -2.25
N ASP A 263 -12.14 -20.79 -2.49
CA ASP A 263 -11.21 -20.56 -3.59
C ASP A 263 -9.76 -20.96 -3.25
N GLY A 264 -9.54 -21.57 -2.08
CA GLY A 264 -8.25 -22.15 -1.69
C GLY A 264 -7.42 -21.31 -0.73
N ALA A 265 -7.96 -20.20 -0.20
CA ALA A 265 -7.28 -19.44 0.85
C ALA A 265 -7.21 -20.24 2.16
N SER A 266 -6.11 -20.09 2.90
CA SER A 266 -5.88 -20.77 4.16
C SER A 266 -6.82 -20.25 5.24
N CYS A 267 -7.64 -21.14 5.81
CA CYS A 267 -8.49 -20.82 6.95
C CYS A 267 -7.61 -20.69 8.21
N VAL A 268 -7.75 -19.56 8.92
CA VAL A 268 -6.93 -19.24 10.09
C VAL A 268 -7.81 -19.03 11.32
N THR A 269 -7.50 -19.79 12.37
CA THR A 269 -8.17 -19.68 13.68
C THR A 269 -7.22 -19.18 14.78
N HIS A 270 -5.91 -19.26 14.54
CA HIS A 270 -4.88 -18.76 15.43
C HIS A 270 -3.61 -18.32 14.69
N GLY A 271 -2.80 -17.45 15.30
CA GLY A 271 -1.58 -16.92 14.67
C GLY A 271 -0.56 -18.00 14.28
N ARG A 272 -0.60 -19.17 14.91
CA ARG A 272 0.25 -20.31 14.53
C ARG A 272 -0.04 -20.84 13.13
N ASP A 273 -1.29 -20.74 12.63
CA ASP A 273 -1.65 -21.21 11.28
C ASP A 273 -0.88 -20.40 10.22
N ILE A 274 -0.73 -19.09 10.45
CA ILE A 274 0.03 -18.21 9.56
C ILE A 274 1.52 -18.50 9.67
N LEU A 275 2.00 -18.65 10.90
CA LEU A 275 3.41 -18.89 11.14
C LEU A 275 3.90 -20.22 10.55
N SER A 276 3.07 -21.28 10.57
CA SER A 276 3.45 -22.59 10.03
C SER A 276 3.76 -22.56 8.53
N GLU A 277 3.13 -21.67 7.76
CA GLU A 277 3.44 -21.51 6.33
C GLU A 277 4.86 -20.97 6.09
N TYR A 278 5.40 -20.21 7.05
CA TYR A 278 6.68 -19.50 6.89
C TYR A 278 7.83 -20.10 7.71
N TYR A 279 7.58 -21.08 8.57
CA TYR A 279 8.63 -21.74 9.35
C TYR A 279 9.37 -22.87 8.60
N TYR A 280 8.85 -23.31 7.46
CA TYR A 280 9.46 -24.38 6.64
C TYR A 280 10.12 -23.87 5.34
N SER A 281 10.35 -22.56 5.23
CA SER A 281 11.01 -21.92 4.07
C SER A 281 12.27 -21.16 4.42
#